data_AF-A0A202DEY6-F1
#
_entry.id   AF-A0A202DEY6-F1
#
_cell.length_a   1.000
_cell.length_b   1.000
_cell.length_c   1.000
_cell.angle_alpha   90.00
_cell.angle_beta   90.00
_cell.angle_gamma   90.00
#
_symmetry.space_group_name_H-M   'P 1'
#
loop_
_entity.id
_entity.type
_entity.pdbx_description
1 polymer ?
#
loop_
_entity_poly.entity_id
_entity_poly.type
_entity_poly.pdbx_seq_one_letter_code
_entity_poly.pdbx_strand_id
1 'polypeptide(L)'
;MAKKKRVTKQDIKSTEKSLSILRSLIFSFIILLVISIVYMAFANSIVKTVDKKLNRTEILPELLDFDVRSNMIAVNGEKSPSVNLDIKTTMPTRMKIQLEGENFNEQILSSKFDDEYNFNFILPSRLNGKELSFIINIYDKLSRENSYTKHYILPKVNTPKVSVS
;
A
#
# COMPACT_ATOMS: atom_id res chain seq x y z
N MET A 1 32.34 73.29 36.01
CA MET A 1 31.38 72.79 37.04
C MET A 1 30.14 72.22 36.34
N ALA A 2 29.96 70.90 36.33
CA ALA A 2 28.75 70.29 35.77
C ALA A 2 27.58 70.45 36.77
N LYS A 3 26.53 71.18 36.38
CA LYS A 3 25.30 71.31 37.18
C LYS A 3 24.65 69.93 37.34
N LYS A 4 24.59 69.41 38.57
CA LYS A 4 23.90 68.17 38.89
C LYS A 4 22.40 68.37 38.67
N LYS A 5 21.86 67.78 37.60
CA LYS A 5 20.44 67.87 37.25
C LYS A 5 19.62 67.20 38.36
N ARG A 6 18.78 67.96 39.06
CA ARG A 6 17.84 67.40 40.06
C ARG A 6 16.78 66.61 39.31
N VAL A 7 16.82 65.28 39.45
CA VAL A 7 15.80 64.38 38.94
C VAL A 7 14.49 64.69 39.66
N THR A 8 13.47 65.10 38.91
CA THR A 8 12.15 65.41 39.48
C THR A 8 11.26 64.16 39.48
N LYS A 9 10.24 64.12 40.34
CA LYS A 9 9.26 63.00 40.38
C LYS A 9 8.58 62.75 39.02
N GLN A 10 8.49 63.79 38.19
CA GLN A 10 7.92 63.72 36.85
C GLN A 10 8.85 63.02 35.86
N ASP A 11 10.17 63.20 35.99
CA ASP A 11 11.18 62.47 35.22
C ASP A 11 11.16 60.97 35.56
N ILE A 12 11.00 60.62 36.84
CA ILE A 12 10.90 59.22 37.30
C ILE A 12 9.65 58.55 36.72
N LYS A 13 8.48 59.21 36.80
CA LYS A 13 7.21 58.71 36.26
C LYS A 13 7.24 58.56 34.73
N SER A 14 7.91 59.47 34.04
CA SER A 14 8.13 59.38 32.58
C SER A 14 9.02 58.18 32.22
N THR A 15 10.12 58.00 32.96
CA THR A 15 11.07 56.88 32.77
C THR A 15 10.42 55.53 33.05
N GLU A 16 9.59 55.42 34.10
CA GLU A 16 8.81 54.21 34.39
C GLU A 16 7.84 53.85 33.28
N LYS A 17 7.17 54.84 32.68
CA LYS A 17 6.26 54.65 31.54
C LYS A 17 7.02 54.21 30.29
N SER A 18 8.19 54.79 30.01
CA SER A 18 9.04 54.34 28.90
C SER A 18 9.57 52.93 29.13
N LEU A 19 9.91 52.57 30.37
CA LEU A 19 10.38 51.23 30.73
C LEU A 19 9.27 50.18 30.59
N SER A 20 8.03 50.52 30.95
CA SER A 20 6.88 49.60 30.79
C SER A 20 6.53 49.36 29.31
N ILE A 21 6.61 50.40 28.47
CA ILE A 21 6.46 50.27 27.02
C ILE A 21 7.57 49.38 26.44
N LEU A 22 8.82 49.60 26.84
CA LEU A 22 9.96 48.81 26.38
C LEU A 22 9.81 47.34 26.78
N ARG A 23 9.38 47.06 28.02
CA ARG A 23 9.09 45.68 28.47
C ARG A 23 8.00 45.05 27.63
N SER A 24 6.90 45.76 27.36
CA SER A 24 5.81 45.26 26.51
C SER A 24 6.28 44.92 25.09
N LEU A 25 7.12 45.77 24.49
CA LEU A 25 7.70 45.52 23.18
C LEU A 25 8.61 44.29 23.16
N ILE A 26 9.46 44.14 24.18
CA ILE A 26 10.34 42.96 24.33
C ILE A 26 9.50 41.69 24.49
N PHE A 27 8.45 41.71 25.31
CA PHE A 27 7.54 40.57 25.47
C PHE A 27 6.84 40.21 24.16
N SER A 28 6.34 41.20 23.42
CA SER A 28 5.71 40.98 22.11
C SER A 28 6.69 40.34 21.11
N PHE A 29 7.94 40.82 21.10
CA PHE A 29 9.00 40.26 20.25
C PHE A 29 9.33 38.80 20.62
N ILE A 30 9.42 38.48 21.91
CA ILE A 30 9.65 37.11 22.39
C ILE A 30 8.51 36.18 21.94
N ILE A 31 7.25 36.62 22.06
CA ILE A 31 6.10 35.84 21.63
C ILE A 31 6.16 35.56 20.12
N LEU A 32 6.47 36.57 19.30
CA LEU A 32 6.65 36.42 17.86
C LEU A 32 7.75 35.40 17.52
N LEU A 33 8.86 35.43 18.25
CA LEU A 33 9.97 34.51 18.07
C LEU A 33 9.58 33.07 18.42
N VAL A 34 8.88 32.87 19.52
CA VAL A 34 8.37 31.55 19.94
C VAL A 34 7.41 30.99 18.90
N ILE A 35 6.46 31.79 18.42
CA ILE A 35 5.50 31.37 17.38
C ILE A 35 6.25 30.95 16.10
N SER A 36 7.27 31.71 15.70
CA SER A 36 8.09 31.38 14.52
C SER A 36 8.83 30.06 14.66
N ILE A 37 9.47 29.82 15.82
CA ILE A 37 10.18 28.56 16.10
C ILE A 37 9.21 27.37 16.12
N VAL A 38 8.05 27.52 16.77
CA VAL A 38 7.01 26.48 16.81
C VAL A 38 6.51 26.17 15.41
N TYR A 39 6.29 27.19 14.58
CA TYR A 39 5.87 27.01 13.19
C TYR A 39 6.92 26.26 12.36
N MET A 40 8.20 26.63 12.47
CA MET A 40 9.30 25.90 11.82
C MET A 40 9.39 24.44 12.29
N ALA A 41 9.26 24.19 13.60
CA ALA A 41 9.30 22.83 14.14
C ALA A 41 8.13 21.98 13.62
N PHE A 42 6.92 22.56 13.56
CA PHE A 42 5.75 21.89 13.02
C PHE A 42 5.87 21.62 11.52
N ALA A 43 6.33 22.60 10.73
CA ALA A 43 6.59 22.43 9.30
C ALA A 43 7.62 21.32 9.04
N ASN A 44 8.73 21.31 9.78
CA ASN A 44 9.73 20.25 9.71
C ASN A 44 9.16 18.88 10.10
N SER A 45 8.26 18.80 11.07
CA SER A 45 7.59 17.56 11.45
C SER A 45 6.66 17.04 10.34
N ILE A 46 5.92 17.94 9.68
CA ILE A 46 5.06 17.58 8.55
C ILE A 46 5.92 17.05 7.39
N VAL A 47 6.96 17.79 6.98
CA VAL A 47 7.84 17.40 5.87
C VAL A 47 8.47 16.03 6.14
N LYS A 48 9.05 15.80 7.33
CA LYS A 48 9.60 14.49 7.71
C LYS A 48 8.57 13.36 7.68
N THR A 49 7.32 13.66 8.04
CA THR A 49 6.23 12.66 8.02
C THR A 49 5.79 12.35 6.60
N VAL A 50 5.78 13.35 5.72
CA VAL A 50 5.46 13.21 4.29
C VAL A 50 6.57 12.45 3.57
N ASP A 51 7.84 12.81 3.76
CA ASP A 51 9.00 12.13 3.15
C ASP A 51 9.07 10.65 3.58
N LYS A 52 8.84 10.37 4.87
CA LYS A 52 8.81 8.99 5.37
C LYS A 52 7.66 8.16 4.77
N LYS A 53 6.54 8.80 4.43
CA LYS A 53 5.43 8.13 3.73
C LYS A 53 5.77 7.93 2.25
N LEU A 54 6.33 8.94 1.58
CA LEU A 54 6.74 8.90 0.17
C LEU A 54 7.75 7.78 -0.11
N ASN A 55 8.78 7.63 0.73
CA ASN A 55 9.77 6.56 0.59
C ASN A 55 9.21 5.15 0.79
N ARG A 56 8.03 4.98 1.40
CA ARG A 56 7.33 3.68 1.51
C ARG A 56 6.33 3.42 0.39
N THR A 57 6.10 4.39 -0.49
CA THR A 57 5.14 4.33 -1.61
C THR A 57 5.79 4.07 -2.97
N GLU A 58 7.12 4.03 -3.06
CA GLU A 58 7.80 3.84 -4.36
C GLU A 58 7.95 2.38 -4.78
N ILE A 59 7.97 1.43 -3.85
CA ILE A 59 8.21 0.03 -4.20
C ILE A 59 6.87 -0.64 -4.51
N LEU A 60 6.55 -0.77 -5.80
CA LEU A 60 5.47 -1.65 -6.25
C LEU A 60 5.84 -3.09 -5.86
N PRO A 61 4.92 -3.85 -5.23
CA PRO A 61 5.11 -5.28 -5.07
C PRO A 61 5.22 -5.92 -6.45
N GLU A 62 6.29 -6.67 -6.69
CA GLU A 62 6.56 -7.31 -7.98
C GLU A 62 6.32 -8.81 -7.84
N LEU A 63 5.84 -9.42 -8.92
CA LEU A 63 5.71 -10.86 -9.07
C LEU A 63 7.10 -11.44 -9.38
N LEU A 64 7.65 -12.22 -8.46
CA LEU A 64 8.94 -12.89 -8.61
C LEU A 64 8.81 -14.21 -9.34
N ASP A 65 7.80 -14.98 -8.98
CA ASP A 65 7.51 -16.28 -9.58
C ASP A 65 6.02 -16.53 -9.60
N PHE A 66 5.59 -17.22 -10.66
CA PHE A 66 4.22 -17.62 -10.87
C PHE A 66 4.19 -18.95 -11.62
N ASP A 67 4.02 -20.02 -10.86
CA ASP A 67 3.90 -21.38 -11.40
C ASP A 67 2.47 -21.90 -11.27
N VAL A 68 2.07 -22.68 -12.27
CA VAL A 68 0.75 -23.29 -12.38
C VAL A 68 0.97 -24.77 -12.61
N ARG A 69 0.59 -25.58 -11.62
CA ARG A 69 0.66 -27.04 -11.72
C ARG A 69 -0.73 -27.60 -11.71
N SER A 70 -1.02 -28.48 -12.66
CA SER A 70 -2.33 -29.09 -12.77
C SER A 70 -2.23 -30.59 -12.59
N ASN A 71 -3.25 -31.15 -11.94
CA ASN A 71 -3.41 -32.58 -11.74
C ASN A 71 -4.87 -32.95 -12.02
N MET A 72 -5.12 -34.25 -12.16
CA MET A 72 -6.48 -34.79 -12.20
C MET A 72 -6.77 -35.48 -10.88
N ILE A 73 -7.89 -35.11 -10.24
CA ILE A 73 -8.36 -35.74 -9.01
C ILE A 73 -9.76 -36.31 -9.22
N ALA A 74 -10.13 -37.33 -8.44
CA ALA A 74 -11.49 -37.87 -8.43
C ALA A 74 -12.31 -37.18 -7.34
N VAL A 75 -13.38 -36.49 -7.71
CA VAL A 75 -14.34 -35.87 -6.79
C VAL A 75 -15.69 -36.53 -7.03
N ASN A 76 -16.22 -37.20 -6.01
CA ASN A 76 -17.48 -37.95 -6.09
C ASN A 76 -17.52 -38.97 -7.26
N GLY A 77 -16.38 -39.57 -7.59
CA GLY A 77 -16.25 -40.55 -8.68
C GLY A 77 -16.07 -39.94 -10.08
N GLU A 78 -16.20 -38.62 -10.23
CA GLU A 78 -15.94 -37.91 -11.48
C GLU A 78 -14.51 -37.34 -11.49
N LYS A 79 -13.83 -37.41 -12.64
CA LYS A 79 -12.48 -36.86 -12.81
C LYS A 79 -12.55 -35.35 -13.04
N SER A 80 -12.06 -34.57 -12.09
CA SER A 80 -12.02 -33.11 -12.12
C SER A 80 -10.57 -32.59 -12.15
N PRO A 81 -10.29 -31.54 -12.92
CA PRO A 81 -8.98 -30.91 -12.92
C PRO A 81 -8.78 -30.16 -11.61
N SER A 82 -7.60 -30.27 -11.01
CA SER A 82 -7.16 -29.47 -9.87
C SER A 82 -5.93 -28.66 -10.26
N VAL A 83 -5.86 -27.43 -9.78
CA VAL A 83 -4.74 -26.52 -10.04
C VAL A 83 -4.12 -26.06 -8.73
N ASN A 84 -2.80 -26.18 -8.66
CA ASN A 84 -1.97 -25.64 -7.62
C ASN A 84 -1.27 -24.40 -8.19
N LEU A 85 -1.50 -23.24 -7.59
CA LEU A 85 -0.88 -21.97 -7.95
C LEU A 85 0.17 -21.63 -6.92
N ASP A 86 1.43 -21.56 -7.34
CA ASP A 86 2.55 -21.10 -6.52
C ASP A 86 2.90 -19.67 -6.95
N ILE A 87 2.79 -18.73 -6.01
CA ILE A 87 2.98 -17.29 -6.26
C ILE A 87 3.99 -16.74 -5.27
N LYS A 88 5.01 -16.05 -5.78
CA LYS A 88 6.03 -15.35 -4.99
C LYS A 88 6.03 -13.88 -5.33
N THR A 89 6.02 -13.03 -4.31
CA THR A 89 6.09 -11.58 -4.47
C THR A 89 7.25 -11.00 -3.66
N THR A 90 7.70 -9.81 -4.04
CA THR A 90 8.79 -9.11 -3.32
C THR A 90 8.39 -8.68 -1.90
N MET A 91 7.09 -8.55 -1.62
CA MET A 91 6.56 -8.14 -0.33
C MET A 91 5.09 -8.53 -0.17
N PRO A 92 4.55 -8.52 1.07
CA PRO A 92 3.14 -8.73 1.33
C PRO A 92 2.26 -7.74 0.55
N THR A 93 1.27 -8.25 -0.16
CA THR A 93 0.45 -7.47 -1.09
C THR A 93 -1.00 -7.91 -1.10
N ARG A 94 -1.86 -7.07 -1.69
CA ARG A 94 -3.22 -7.48 -2.05
C ARG A 94 -3.18 -8.05 -3.45
N MET A 95 -3.83 -9.19 -3.65
CA MET A 95 -3.87 -9.84 -4.93
C MET A 95 -5.27 -10.33 -5.26
N LYS A 96 -5.64 -10.23 -6.54
CA LYS A 96 -6.84 -10.82 -7.10
C LYS A 96 -6.43 -11.84 -8.15
N ILE A 97 -6.94 -13.06 -8.02
CA ILE A 97 -6.72 -14.14 -8.98
C ILE A 97 -8.01 -14.37 -9.74
N GLN A 98 -7.93 -14.33 -11.06
CA GLN A 98 -9.04 -14.54 -11.97
C GLN A 98 -8.67 -15.62 -12.99
N LEU A 99 -9.64 -16.46 -13.32
CA LEU A 99 -9.50 -17.53 -14.29
C LEU A 99 -10.43 -17.26 -15.47
N GLU A 100 -9.84 -17.15 -16.65
CA GLU A 100 -10.56 -16.86 -17.90
C GLU A 100 -10.39 -17.97 -18.93
N GLY A 101 -11.45 -18.27 -19.67
CA GLY A 101 -11.49 -19.20 -20.78
C GLY A 101 -12.68 -18.89 -21.69
N GLU A 102 -12.78 -19.61 -22.81
CA GLU A 102 -13.71 -19.32 -23.93
C GLU A 102 -15.17 -19.03 -23.50
N ASN A 103 -15.65 -19.64 -22.42
CA ASN A 103 -16.96 -19.36 -21.81
C ASN A 103 -16.94 -19.48 -20.28
N PHE A 104 -15.79 -19.18 -19.67
CA PHE A 104 -15.57 -19.34 -18.25
C PHE A 104 -14.82 -18.14 -17.71
N ASN A 105 -15.43 -17.40 -16.80
CA ASN A 105 -14.77 -16.30 -16.10
C ASN A 105 -15.15 -16.40 -14.62
N GLU A 106 -14.19 -16.76 -13.79
CA GLU A 106 -14.42 -16.91 -12.36
C GLU A 106 -13.32 -16.23 -11.57
N GLN A 107 -13.73 -15.40 -10.60
CA GLN A 107 -12.80 -14.85 -9.63
C GLN A 107 -12.56 -15.88 -8.55
N ILE A 108 -11.31 -16.29 -8.41
CA ILE A 108 -10.93 -17.36 -7.51
C ILE A 108 -10.65 -16.83 -6.10
N LEU A 109 -9.99 -15.67 -5.97
CA LEU A 109 -9.68 -15.12 -4.64
C LEU A 109 -9.38 -13.62 -4.65
N SER A 110 -9.59 -12.96 -3.50
CA SER A 110 -9.13 -11.61 -3.21
C SER A 110 -8.79 -11.48 -1.72
N SER A 111 -7.51 -11.30 -1.38
CA SER A 111 -7.10 -11.05 0.01
C SER A 111 -5.73 -10.37 0.09
N LYS A 112 -5.31 -10.04 1.31
CA LYS A 112 -3.91 -9.74 1.64
C LYS A 112 -3.14 -11.04 1.83
N PHE A 113 -1.94 -11.06 1.31
CA PHE A 113 -1.03 -12.19 1.34
C PHE A 113 0.35 -11.69 1.78
N ASP A 114 1.10 -12.53 2.48
CA ASP A 114 2.56 -12.44 2.69
C ASP A 114 3.32 -12.63 1.35
N ASP A 115 4.60 -12.98 1.40
CA ASP A 115 5.53 -13.05 0.27
C ASP A 115 5.51 -14.35 -0.55
N GLU A 116 5.04 -15.47 0.00
CA GLU A 116 4.93 -16.76 -0.71
C GLU A 116 3.61 -17.47 -0.39
N TYR A 117 2.88 -17.87 -1.45
CA TYR A 117 1.57 -18.52 -1.33
C TYR A 117 1.41 -19.69 -2.28
N ASN A 118 0.80 -20.76 -1.76
CA ASN A 118 0.32 -21.90 -2.53
C ASN A 118 -1.21 -21.98 -2.40
N PHE A 119 -1.89 -21.99 -3.54
CA PHE A 119 -3.34 -22.17 -3.59
C PHE A 119 -3.71 -23.44 -4.33
N ASN A 120 -4.64 -24.23 -3.76
CA ASN A 120 -5.15 -25.44 -4.38
C ASN A 120 -6.63 -25.25 -4.73
N PHE A 121 -6.95 -25.32 -6.02
CA PHE A 121 -8.31 -25.16 -6.55
C PHE A 121 -8.76 -26.43 -7.25
N ILE A 122 -9.98 -26.85 -6.96
CA ILE A 122 -10.67 -27.89 -7.72
C ILE A 122 -11.55 -27.19 -8.74
N LEU A 123 -11.31 -27.46 -10.01
CA LEU A 123 -12.04 -26.85 -11.11
C LEU A 123 -13.17 -27.78 -11.57
N PRO A 124 -14.25 -27.22 -12.18
CA PRO A 124 -15.31 -28.02 -12.77
C PRO A 124 -14.79 -28.97 -13.86
N SER A 125 -15.32 -30.20 -13.89
CA SER A 125 -14.95 -31.24 -14.88
C SER A 125 -15.15 -30.81 -16.34
N ARG A 126 -16.09 -29.90 -16.62
CA ARG A 126 -16.33 -29.31 -17.95
C ARG A 126 -15.12 -28.58 -18.54
N LEU A 127 -14.15 -28.19 -17.71
CA LEU A 127 -12.93 -27.50 -18.14
C LEU A 127 -11.79 -28.45 -18.52
N ASN A 128 -12.01 -29.77 -18.43
CA ASN A 128 -11.01 -30.77 -18.81
C ASN A 128 -10.49 -30.57 -20.25
N GLY A 129 -9.16 -30.53 -20.40
CA GLY A 129 -8.51 -30.35 -21.71
C GLY A 129 -8.73 -28.98 -22.36
N LYS A 130 -9.27 -27.99 -21.63
CA LYS A 130 -9.43 -26.62 -22.12
C LYS A 130 -8.20 -25.78 -21.81
N GLU A 131 -7.96 -24.82 -22.67
CA GLU A 131 -7.00 -23.75 -22.45
C GLU A 131 -7.66 -22.67 -21.57
N LEU A 132 -6.95 -22.25 -20.53
CA LEU A 132 -7.37 -21.25 -19.57
C LEU A 132 -6.24 -20.23 -19.38
N SER A 133 -6.62 -19.02 -19.00
CA SER A 133 -5.71 -17.92 -18.67
C SER A 133 -5.88 -17.61 -17.19
N PHE A 134 -4.80 -17.72 -16.43
CA PHE A 134 -4.76 -17.24 -15.05
C PHE A 134 -4.23 -15.81 -15.06
N ILE A 135 -5.05 -14.89 -14.55
CA ILE A 135 -4.74 -13.48 -14.43
C ILE A 135 -4.56 -13.16 -12.95
N ILE A 136 -3.40 -12.63 -12.63
CA ILE A 136 -3.03 -12.19 -11.29
C ILE A 136 -2.91 -10.67 -11.32
N ASN A 137 -3.72 -10.00 -10.50
CA ASN A 137 -3.64 -8.56 -10.30
C ASN A 137 -3.05 -8.29 -8.93
N ILE A 138 -1.91 -7.60 -8.89
CA ILE A 138 -1.22 -7.18 -7.68
C ILE A 138 -1.50 -5.71 -7.43
N TYR A 139 -1.92 -5.37 -6.21
CA TYR A 139 -2.28 -4.00 -5.84
C TYR A 139 -1.33 -3.43 -4.80
N ASP A 140 -0.85 -2.21 -5.03
CA ASP A 140 -0.09 -1.47 -4.03
C ASP A 140 -1.00 -0.79 -2.98
N LYS A 141 -0.40 -0.05 -2.04
CA LYS A 141 -1.15 0.69 -1.01
C LYS A 141 -1.99 1.86 -1.54
N LEU A 142 -1.68 2.34 -2.75
CA LEU A 142 -2.41 3.39 -3.46
C LEU A 142 -3.42 2.81 -4.45
N SER A 143 -3.65 1.49 -4.42
CA SER A 143 -4.53 0.76 -5.33
C SER A 143 -4.09 0.83 -6.81
N ARG A 144 -2.81 1.07 -7.08
CA ARG A 144 -2.21 0.88 -8.40
C ARG A 144 -2.12 -0.63 -8.68
N GLU A 145 -2.52 -1.03 -9.88
CA GLU A 145 -2.65 -2.41 -10.30
C GLU A 145 -1.54 -2.78 -11.29
N ASN A 146 -0.87 -3.91 -11.05
CA ASN A 146 -0.05 -4.60 -12.04
C ASN A 146 -0.66 -5.97 -12.32
N SER A 147 -0.97 -6.21 -13.58
CA SER A 147 -1.59 -7.45 -14.04
C SER A 147 -0.57 -8.36 -14.73
N TYR A 148 -0.60 -9.64 -14.37
CA TYR A 148 0.23 -10.68 -14.94
C TYR A 148 -0.67 -11.81 -15.42
N THR A 149 -0.50 -12.22 -16.68
CA THR A 149 -1.32 -13.27 -17.29
C THR A 149 -0.44 -14.44 -17.69
N LYS A 150 -0.87 -15.66 -17.35
CA LYS A 150 -0.23 -16.90 -17.80
C LYS A 150 -1.28 -17.82 -18.41
N HIS A 151 -1.04 -18.21 -19.65
CA HIS A 151 -1.87 -19.18 -20.36
C HIS A 151 -1.45 -20.60 -19.98
N TYR A 152 -2.44 -21.47 -19.80
CA TYR A 152 -2.22 -22.82 -19.33
C TYR A 152 -3.28 -23.78 -19.87
N ILE A 153 -2.88 -25.00 -20.23
CA ILE A 153 -3.80 -26.03 -20.74
C ILE A 153 -4.04 -27.06 -19.64
N LEU A 154 -5.31 -27.25 -19.26
CA LEU A 154 -5.66 -28.26 -18.28
C LEU A 154 -5.46 -29.68 -18.84
N PRO A 155 -5.08 -30.65 -17.99
CA PRO A 155 -4.89 -32.03 -18.41
C PRO A 155 -6.21 -32.58 -18.97
N LYS A 156 -6.12 -33.29 -20.09
CA LYS A 156 -7.26 -33.90 -20.74
C LYS A 156 -7.44 -35.33 -20.27
N VAL A 157 -8.66 -35.67 -19.86
CA VAL A 157 -9.04 -37.07 -19.64
C VAL A 157 -9.40 -37.69 -20.98
N ASN A 158 -8.60 -38.61 -21.47
CA ASN A 158 -9.03 -39.51 -22.54
C ASN A 158 -9.95 -40.57 -21.94
N THR A 159 -11.25 -40.30 -21.90
CA THR A 159 -12.23 -41.38 -21.73
C THR A 159 -12.29 -42.17 -23.03
N PRO A 160 -12.01 -43.49 -23.02
CA PRO A 160 -12.19 -44.31 -24.20
C PRO A 160 -13.65 -44.18 -24.66
N LYS A 161 -13.87 -43.92 -25.95
CA LYS A 161 -15.20 -44.05 -26.55
C LYS A 161 -15.61 -45.50 -26.39
N VAL A 162 -16.50 -45.79 -25.46
CA VAL A 162 -17.22 -47.05 -25.45
C VAL A 162 -18.16 -46.98 -26.66
N SER A 163 -17.73 -47.57 -27.77
CA SER A 163 -18.62 -47.87 -28.88
C SER A 163 -19.61 -48.91 -28.36
N VAL A 164 -20.83 -48.48 -28.06
CA VAL A 164 -21.94 -49.41 -27.86
C VAL A 164 -22.24 -49.97 -29.24
N SER A 165 -21.83 -51.22 -29.45
CA SER A 165 -22.16 -52.06 -30.60
C SER A 165 -23.62 -52.51 -30.54
#